data_AF-A0A2M7P816-F1
#
_entry.id   AF-A0A2M7P816-F1
#
_cell.length_a   1.000
_cell.length_b   1.000
_cell.length_c   1.000
_cell.angle_alpha   90.00
_cell.angle_beta   90.00
_cell.angle_gamma   90.00
#
_symmetry.space_group_name_H-M   'P 1'
#
loop_
_entity.id
_entity.type
_entity.pdbx_description
1 polymer ?
#
loop_
_entity_poly.entity_id
_entity_poly.type
_entity_poly.pdbx_seq_one_letter_code
_entity_poly.pdbx_strand_id
1 'polypeptide(L)'
;MVRGLDKFREHFRDYSGRYVLIGGAACDLLMEEAGLEFRATKDLDIVLCVEALDASFVKAFWDFVSSGRYQAQQCAMGLRRYYRFMKPEDSQYPFMLELFARKPDMLVLTEGAHLTPIP
;
A
#
# COMPACT_ATOMS: atom_id res chain seq x y z
N MET A 1 -5.48 3.61 -15.94
CA MET A 1 -4.16 3.51 -15.28
C MET A 1 -4.08 4.35 -14.00
N VAL A 2 -4.05 3.66 -12.88
CA VAL A 2 -3.84 4.24 -11.54
C VAL A 2 -2.47 4.91 -11.43
N ARG A 3 -2.45 6.15 -10.96
CA ARG A 3 -1.23 6.93 -10.78
C ARG A 3 -0.26 6.26 -9.81
N GLY A 4 1.01 6.16 -10.20
CA GLY A 4 2.09 5.60 -9.37
C GLY A 4 2.11 4.08 -9.27
N LEU A 5 1.23 3.38 -9.99
CA LEU A 5 1.18 1.92 -9.99
C LEU A 5 2.46 1.30 -10.56
N ASP A 6 3.02 1.82 -11.65
CA ASP A 6 4.26 1.30 -12.22
C ASP A 6 5.45 1.48 -11.28
N LYS A 7 5.54 2.63 -10.61
CA LYS A 7 6.56 2.91 -9.59
C LYS A 7 6.45 1.92 -8.42
N PHE A 8 5.22 1.61 -7.99
CA PHE A 8 4.97 0.59 -6.99
C PHE A 8 5.39 -0.81 -7.48
N ARG A 9 4.98 -1.21 -8.69
CA ARG A 9 5.34 -2.50 -9.29
C ARG A 9 6.84 -2.69 -9.44
N GLU A 10 7.55 -1.63 -9.82
CA GLU A 10 9.00 -1.66 -9.95
C GLU A 10 9.67 -1.80 -8.59
N HIS A 11 9.28 -1.00 -7.59
CA HIS A 11 9.84 -1.06 -6.25
C HIS A 11 9.63 -2.41 -5.56
N PHE A 12 8.47 -3.04 -5.79
CA PHE A 12 8.09 -4.30 -5.15
C PHE A 12 8.25 -5.55 -6.03
N ARG A 13 8.98 -5.46 -7.15
CA ARG A 13 9.13 -6.55 -8.13
C ARG A 13 9.60 -7.87 -7.51
N ASP A 14 10.58 -7.81 -6.62
CA ASP A 14 11.15 -8.98 -5.95
C ASP A 14 10.28 -9.51 -4.80
N TYR A 15 9.16 -8.83 -4.53
CA TYR A 15 8.26 -9.09 -3.41
C TYR A 15 6.85 -9.51 -3.84
N SER A 16 6.64 -9.90 -5.10
CA SER A 16 5.32 -10.24 -5.69
C SER A 16 4.52 -11.32 -4.92
N GLY A 17 5.17 -12.21 -4.19
CA GLY A 17 4.51 -13.22 -3.34
C GLY A 17 4.11 -12.74 -1.93
N ARG A 18 4.39 -11.48 -1.57
CA ARG A 18 4.20 -10.95 -0.20
C ARG A 18 2.98 -10.05 -0.05
N TYR A 19 2.35 -9.68 -1.15
CA TYR A 19 1.16 -8.85 -1.14
C TYR A 19 0.26 -9.15 -2.33
N VAL A 20 -1.00 -8.75 -2.22
CA VAL A 20 -1.98 -8.77 -3.31
C VAL A 20 -2.59 -7.39 -3.41
N LEU A 21 -2.62 -6.83 -4.62
CA LEU A 21 -3.41 -5.63 -4.90
C LEU A 21 -4.87 -6.05 -5.07
N ILE A 22 -5.76 -5.38 -4.34
CA ILE A 22 -7.21 -5.58 -4.42
C ILE A 22 -7.90 -4.26 -4.81
N GLY A 23 -9.23 -4.23 -4.74
CA GLY A 23 -10.00 -3.02 -4.91
C GLY A 23 -9.97 -2.46 -6.34
N GLY A 24 -10.19 -1.16 -6.46
CA GLY A 24 -10.42 -0.52 -7.76
C GLY A 24 -9.20 -0.57 -8.69
N ALA A 25 -7.99 -0.54 -8.14
CA ALA A 25 -6.76 -0.63 -8.93
C ALA A 25 -6.58 -2.01 -9.58
N ALA A 26 -6.97 -3.08 -8.89
CA ALA A 26 -6.96 -4.43 -9.45
C ALA A 26 -8.03 -4.59 -10.54
N CYS A 27 -9.22 -4.01 -10.33
CA CYS A 27 -10.27 -3.99 -11.35
C CYS A 27 -9.86 -3.20 -12.60
N ASP A 28 -9.20 -2.04 -12.44
CA ASP A 28 -8.70 -1.22 -13.56
C ASP A 28 -7.76 -2.03 -14.46
N LEU A 29 -6.80 -2.75 -13.87
CA LEU A 29 -5.85 -3.60 -14.59
C LEU A 29 -6.54 -4.72 -15.40
N LEU A 30 -7.50 -5.43 -14.79
CA LEU A 30 -8.20 -6.54 -15.45
C LEU A 30 -9.13 -6.05 -16.56
N MET A 31 -9.78 -4.90 -16.37
CA MET A 31 -10.66 -4.30 -17.37
C MET A 31 -9.86 -3.73 -18.55
N GLU A 32 -8.70 -3.12 -18.28
CA GLU A 32 -7.77 -2.64 -19.32
C GLU A 32 -7.25 -3.81 -20.18
N GLU A 33 -6.90 -4.95 -19.57
CA GLU A 33 -6.52 -6.18 -20.29
C GLU A 33 -7.68 -6.72 -21.15
N ALA A 34 -8.92 -6.53 -20.72
CA ALA A 34 -10.12 -6.86 -21.47
C ALA A 34 -10.56 -5.79 -22.51
N GLY A 35 -9.83 -4.68 -22.62
CA GLY A 35 -10.16 -3.56 -23.51
C GLY A 35 -11.40 -2.75 -23.10
N LEU A 36 -11.77 -2.80 -21.82
CA LEU A 36 -12.94 -2.11 -21.25
C LEU A 36 -12.50 -0.88 -20.44
N GLU A 37 -13.29 0.19 -20.54
CA GLU A 37 -13.06 1.38 -19.70
C GLU A 37 -13.54 1.14 -18.27
N PHE A 38 -12.69 1.44 -17.30
CA PHE A 38 -13.01 1.39 -15.87
C PHE A 38 -12.67 2.71 -15.17
N ARG A 39 -13.47 3.08 -14.17
CA ARG A 39 -13.19 4.29 -13.37
C ARG A 39 -12.09 3.96 -12.37
N ALA A 40 -10.85 4.31 -12.71
CA ALA A 40 -9.71 4.17 -11.82
C ALA A 40 -9.91 4.87 -10.47
N THR A 41 -9.55 4.17 -9.38
CA THR A 41 -9.44 4.76 -8.03
C THR A 41 -8.13 5.53 -7.90
N LYS A 42 -8.05 6.42 -6.89
CA LYS A 42 -6.81 7.13 -6.56
C LYS A 42 -5.89 6.31 -5.63
N ASP A 43 -6.41 5.21 -5.13
CA ASP A 43 -5.89 4.50 -3.97
C ASP A 43 -5.41 3.11 -4.40
N LEU A 44 -4.33 2.64 -3.76
CA LEU A 44 -3.88 1.25 -3.84
C LEU A 44 -4.28 0.52 -2.56
N ASP A 45 -5.19 -0.44 -2.70
CA ASP A 45 -5.60 -1.35 -1.65
C ASP A 45 -4.70 -2.58 -1.67
N ILE A 46 -3.98 -2.82 -0.57
CA ILE A 46 -2.89 -3.79 -0.49
C ILE A 46 -3.18 -4.77 0.66
N VAL A 47 -3.37 -6.04 0.34
CA VAL A 47 -3.45 -7.11 1.35
C VAL A 47 -2.08 -7.73 1.53
N LEU A 48 -1.59 -7.80 2.77
CA LEU A 48 -0.32 -8.43 3.09
C LEU A 48 -0.47 -9.94 3.31
N CYS A 49 0.36 -10.72 2.64
CA CYS A 49 0.46 -12.17 2.82
C CYS A 49 1.30 -12.46 4.07
N VAL A 50 0.62 -12.58 5.23
CA VAL A 50 1.26 -12.69 6.56
C VAL A 50 2.27 -13.84 6.68
N GLU A 51 2.06 -14.93 5.94
CA GLU A 51 2.95 -16.10 5.93
C GLU A 51 4.27 -15.84 5.18
N ALA A 52 4.35 -14.76 4.41
CA ALA A 52 5.52 -14.38 3.61
C ALA A 52 6.18 -13.08 4.06
N LEU A 53 5.66 -12.42 5.12
CA LEU A 53 6.24 -11.18 5.64
C LEU A 53 7.60 -11.46 6.30
N ASP A 54 8.65 -10.92 5.70
CA ASP A 54 10.01 -10.94 6.22
C ASP A 54 10.52 -9.51 6.47
N ALA A 55 11.62 -9.38 7.21
CA ALA A 55 12.20 -8.08 7.54
C ALA A 55 12.59 -7.26 6.30
N SER A 56 12.94 -7.92 5.19
CA SER A 56 13.32 -7.25 3.95
C SER A 56 12.14 -6.58 3.28
N PHE A 57 10.98 -7.23 3.25
CA PHE A 57 9.75 -6.64 2.75
C PHE A 57 9.30 -5.47 3.61
N VAL A 58 9.31 -5.62 4.95
CA VAL A 58 8.94 -4.54 5.87
C VAL A 58 9.84 -3.32 5.65
N LYS A 59 11.16 -3.54 5.50
CA LYS A 59 12.10 -2.46 5.17
C LYS A 59 11.78 -1.83 3.81
N ALA A 60 11.60 -2.62 2.76
CA ALA A 60 11.26 -2.12 1.44
C ALA A 60 9.97 -1.30 1.44
N PHE A 61 8.99 -1.70 2.25
CA PHE A 61 7.74 -0.97 2.43
C PHE A 61 7.97 0.41 3.08
N TRP A 62 8.71 0.46 4.18
CA TRP A 62 9.04 1.73 4.83
C TRP A 62 9.89 2.63 3.94
N ASP A 63 10.85 2.06 3.21
CA ASP A 63 11.65 2.81 2.22
C ASP A 63 10.75 3.45 1.15
N PHE A 64 9.71 2.76 0.69
CA PHE A 64 8.73 3.29 -0.26
C PHE A 64 7.91 4.44 0.33
N VAL A 65 7.38 4.26 1.55
CA VAL A 65 6.61 5.29 2.26
C VAL A 65 7.46 6.53 2.53
N SER A 66 8.69 6.35 3.01
CA SER A 66 9.62 7.44 3.29
C SER A 66 10.03 8.19 2.01
N SER A 67 10.31 7.46 0.92
CA SER A 67 10.67 8.07 -0.37
C SER A 67 9.53 8.89 -0.97
N GLY A 68 8.29 8.42 -0.83
CA GLY A 68 7.09 9.15 -1.26
C GLY A 68 6.72 10.33 -0.34
N ARG A 69 7.32 10.43 0.86
CA ARG A 69 7.04 11.45 1.89
C ARG A 69 5.54 11.60 2.14
N TYR A 70 4.89 10.50 2.48
CA TYR A 70 3.46 10.49 2.80
C TYR A 70 3.17 11.28 4.08
N GLN A 71 2.30 12.29 3.97
CA GLN A 71 2.03 13.26 5.02
C GLN A 71 1.04 12.77 6.09
N ALA A 72 0.04 11.96 5.70
CA ALA A 72 -0.98 11.48 6.61
C ALA A 72 -0.82 9.97 6.81
N GLN A 73 -0.42 9.56 8.01
CA GLN A 73 -0.31 8.15 8.40
C GLN A 73 -1.39 7.85 9.45
N GLN A 74 -2.27 6.90 9.17
CA GLN A 74 -3.38 6.57 10.04
C GLN A 74 -3.42 5.08 10.39
N CYS A 75 -3.92 4.76 11.59
CA CYS A 75 -4.16 3.39 12.04
C CYS A 75 -5.49 3.29 12.78
N ALA A 76 -6.27 2.26 12.47
CA ALA A 76 -7.48 1.93 13.23
C ALA A 76 -7.21 0.90 14.32
N MET A 77 -7.89 1.05 15.46
CA MET A 77 -7.84 0.11 16.59
C MET A 77 -9.00 -0.90 16.52
N GLY A 78 -8.74 -2.19 16.79
CA GLY A 78 -9.73 -3.26 16.78
C GLY A 78 -9.15 -4.64 16.41
N LEU A 79 -10.01 -5.62 16.10
CA LEU A 79 -9.62 -6.98 15.68
C LEU A 79 -8.83 -7.02 14.35
N ARG A 80 -8.89 -5.95 13.55
CA ARG A 80 -8.18 -5.80 12.28
C ARG A 80 -7.52 -4.42 12.29
N ARG A 81 -6.18 -4.35 12.26
CA ARG A 81 -5.51 -3.07 11.98
C ARG A 81 -5.37 -2.92 10.49
N TYR A 82 -5.70 -1.73 10.01
CA TYR A 82 -5.36 -1.25 8.69
C TYR A 82 -4.55 0.03 8.82
N TYR A 83 -3.57 0.19 7.91
CA TYR A 83 -2.68 1.34 7.88
C TYR A 83 -2.97 2.13 6.62
N ARG A 84 -3.09 3.45 6.75
CA ARG A 84 -3.35 4.33 5.61
C ARG A 84 -2.26 5.40 5.50
N PHE A 85 -1.63 5.49 4.34
CA PHE A 85 -0.64 6.52 4.02
C PHE A 85 -1.18 7.36 2.87
N MET A 86 -1.34 8.67 3.06
CA MET A 86 -1.95 9.55 2.04
C MET A 86 -1.13 10.79 1.77
N LYS A 87 -1.43 11.43 0.63
CA LYS A 87 -0.88 12.72 0.21
C LYS A 87 0.66 12.68 0.17
N PRO A 88 1.24 11.86 -0.72
CA PRO A 88 2.68 11.91 -0.95
C PRO A 88 3.05 13.31 -1.47
N GLU A 89 4.23 13.79 -1.08
CA GLU A 89 4.77 15.02 -1.66
C GLU A 89 5.23 14.81 -3.10
N ASP A 90 5.75 13.62 -3.42
CA ASP A 90 6.13 13.27 -4.78
C ASP A 90 4.91 12.79 -5.55
N SER A 91 4.59 13.50 -6.63
CA SER A 91 3.44 13.18 -7.44
C SER A 91 3.57 11.89 -8.25
N GLN A 92 4.76 11.31 -8.36
CA GLN A 92 4.96 10.01 -9.00
C GLN A 92 4.46 8.83 -8.15
N TYR A 93 4.18 9.05 -6.86
CA TYR A 93 3.68 8.02 -5.95
C TYR A 93 2.15 7.90 -6.00
N PRO A 94 1.61 6.71 -5.65
CA PRO A 94 0.18 6.52 -5.42
C PRO A 94 -0.36 7.50 -4.39
N PHE A 95 -1.53 8.08 -4.63
CA PHE A 95 -2.08 9.10 -3.74
C PHE A 95 -2.38 8.55 -2.34
N MET A 96 -2.80 7.30 -2.26
CA MET A 96 -3.07 6.59 -1.02
C MET A 96 -2.56 5.14 -1.11
N LEU A 97 -1.95 4.68 -0.02
CA LEU A 97 -1.69 3.27 0.24
C LEU A 97 -2.56 2.84 1.42
N GLU A 98 -3.39 1.81 1.23
CA GLU A 98 -4.19 1.22 2.28
C GLU A 98 -3.78 -0.24 2.50
N LEU A 99 -3.29 -0.55 3.70
CA LEU A 99 -2.79 -1.87 4.07
C LEU A 99 -3.80 -2.64 4.89
N PHE A 100 -3.99 -3.91 4.53
CA PHE A 100 -4.76 -4.87 5.29
C PHE A 100 -3.87 -6.03 5.72
N ALA A 101 -3.76 -6.25 7.04
CA ALA A 101 -2.98 -7.35 7.61
C ALA A 101 -3.84 -8.22 8.53
N ARG A 102 -3.74 -9.54 8.40
CA ARG A 102 -4.40 -10.50 9.32
C ARG A 102 -3.75 -10.49 10.71
N LYS A 103 -2.43 -10.30 10.77
CA LYS A 103 -1.65 -10.13 12.01
C LYS A 103 -1.02 -8.74 12.01
N PRO A 104 -1.62 -7.78 12.72
CA PRO A 104 -1.22 -6.39 12.61
C PRO A 104 0.08 -6.04 13.34
N ASP A 105 0.56 -6.91 14.24
CA ASP A 105 1.81 -6.69 14.99
C ASP A 105 3.09 -6.96 14.17
N MET A 106 2.96 -7.52 12.97
CA MET A 106 4.11 -7.89 12.11
C MET A 106 4.72 -6.68 11.39
N LEU A 107 3.93 -5.63 11.16
CA LEU A 107 4.46 -4.33 10.76
C LEU A 107 4.95 -3.63 12.02
N VAL A 108 6.13 -4.03 12.51
CA VAL A 108 6.81 -3.28 13.58
C VAL A 108 7.11 -1.91 13.00
N LEU A 109 6.41 -0.91 13.52
CA LEU A 109 6.60 0.49 13.18
C LEU A 109 8.06 0.83 13.53
N THR A 110 8.85 1.19 12.53
CA THR A 110 10.21 1.68 12.76
C THR A 110 10.15 2.92 13.66
N GLU A 111 11.15 3.09 14.53
CA GLU A 111 11.26 4.30 15.36
C GLU A 111 11.19 5.55 14.46
N GLY A 112 10.16 6.39 14.67
CA GLY A 112 9.88 7.59 13.88
C GLY A 112 8.58 7.57 13.06
N ALA A 113 7.89 6.42 12.96
CA ALA A 113 6.56 6.37 12.33
C ALA A 113 5.48 6.95 13.27
N HIS A 114 5.00 8.16 12.96
CA HIS A 114 3.91 8.80 13.70
C HIS A 114 2.56 8.47 13.08
N LEU A 115 1.82 7.55 13.70
CA LEU A 115 0.46 7.19 13.29
C LEU A 115 -0.59 7.99 14.06
N THR A 116 -1.58 8.48 13.32
CA THR A 116 -2.78 9.11 13.88
C THR A 116 -3.92 8.09 13.96
N PRO A 117 -4.75 8.08 15.02
CA PRO A 117 -5.93 7.22 15.07
C PRO A 117 -6.91 7.57 13.95
N ILE A 118 -7.54 6.55 13.36
CA ILE A 118 -8.68 6.75 12.45
C ILE A 118 -9.94 6.99 13.32
N PRO A 119 -10.72 8.07 13.05
CA PRO A 119 -11.98 8.34 13.76
C PRO A 119 -13.04 7.25 13.61
#